data_AF-A0AAU1K1Q8-F1
#
_entry.id   AF-A0AAU1K1Q8-F1
#
_cell.length_a   1.000
_cell.length_b   1.000
_cell.length_c   1.000
_cell.angle_alpha   90.00
_cell.angle_beta   90.00
_cell.angle_gamma   90.00
#
_symmetry.space_group_name_H-M   'P 1'
#
loop_
_entity.id
_entity.type
_entity.pdbx_description
1 polymer ?
#
loop_
_entity_poly.entity_id
_entity_poly.type
_entity_poly.pdbx_seq_one_letter_code
_entity_poly.pdbx_strand_id
1 'polypeptide(L)'
;MKTPIAADEVESTRSERFLAVALTAFLLVGTVWFYVKVAGWWPLYMDWDQCNNGQTACEIPGHEAMQIGIRLGFIILLCLVGFWVLYRLRRSGSRFLPLGFALAATGVIMALVFAFHYTFEYADFGPLILSLFGAAATVGVFVAVQRLLAKRIPAMRVRKGDCPYCGYPVRGKHCEGCGRETIAPCATCEADRRVGSLHCVACGAD
;
A
#
# COMPACT_ATOMS: atom_id res chain seq x y z
N MET A 1 -29.57 -22.07 20.49
CA MET A 1 -28.85 -22.86 19.47
C MET A 1 -27.89 -21.92 18.75
N LYS A 2 -26.60 -21.93 19.10
CA LYS A 2 -25.58 -21.05 18.48
C LYS A 2 -24.96 -21.81 17.32
N THR A 3 -25.15 -21.33 16.11
CA THR A 3 -24.44 -21.84 14.93
C THR A 3 -22.97 -21.42 15.03
N PRO A 4 -22.01 -22.35 14.95
CA PRO A 4 -20.59 -22.04 14.86
C PRO A 4 -20.28 -21.51 13.46
N ILE A 5 -20.61 -20.25 13.19
CA ILE A 5 -20.21 -19.52 11.97
C ILE A 5 -19.39 -18.34 12.46
N ALA A 6 -18.07 -18.51 12.67
CA ALA A 6 -17.19 -17.39 13.00
C ALA A 6 -15.67 -17.66 12.89
N ALA A 7 -15.21 -18.91 12.78
CA ALA A 7 -13.77 -19.19 12.71
C ALA A 7 -13.23 -19.08 11.28
N ASP A 8 -13.93 -19.65 10.30
CA ASP A 8 -13.41 -19.81 8.93
C ASP A 8 -13.34 -18.49 8.13
N GLU A 9 -14.17 -17.50 8.48
CA GLU A 9 -14.17 -16.19 7.81
C GLU A 9 -13.00 -15.30 8.28
N VAL A 10 -12.43 -15.57 9.46
CA VAL A 10 -11.33 -14.78 10.02
C VAL A 10 -9.98 -15.24 9.45
N GLU A 11 -9.76 -16.54 9.25
CA GLU A 11 -8.51 -17.06 8.67
C GLU A 11 -8.31 -16.62 7.22
N SER A 12 -9.41 -16.51 6.47
CA SER A 12 -9.40 -16.12 5.07
C SER A 12 -8.86 -14.69 4.85
N THR A 13 -8.95 -13.81 5.85
CA THR A 13 -8.38 -12.44 5.76
C THR A 13 -6.88 -12.37 6.03
N ARG A 14 -6.31 -13.34 6.75
CA ARG A 14 -4.87 -13.35 7.08
C ARG A 14 -4.05 -13.91 5.92
N SER A 15 -4.52 -14.99 5.31
CA SER A 15 -3.89 -15.58 4.11
C SER A 15 -3.96 -14.65 2.91
N GLU A 16 -5.08 -13.94 2.73
CA GLU A 16 -5.25 -12.96 1.63
C GLU A 16 -4.29 -11.76 1.77
N ARG A 17 -4.12 -11.24 2.99
CA ARG A 17 -3.14 -10.18 3.26
C ARG A 17 -1.71 -10.67 3.06
N PHE A 18 -1.40 -11.89 3.51
CA PHE A 18 -0.08 -12.48 3.31
C PHE A 18 0.23 -12.66 1.82
N LEU A 19 -0.73 -13.15 1.05
CA LEU A 19 -0.59 -13.34 -0.40
C LEU A 19 -0.40 -12.01 -1.13
N ALA A 20 -1.14 -10.96 -0.75
CA ALA A 20 -0.94 -9.62 -1.30
C ALA A 20 0.47 -9.07 -1.02
N VAL A 21 0.97 -9.25 0.21
CA VAL A 21 2.33 -8.82 0.58
C VAL A 21 3.39 -9.63 -0.18
N ALA A 22 3.25 -10.96 -0.22
CA ALA A 22 4.18 -11.84 -0.93
C ALA A 22 4.22 -11.53 -2.43
N LEU A 23 3.06 -11.28 -3.04
CA LEU A 23 2.96 -10.92 -4.45
C LEU A 23 3.54 -9.52 -4.72
N THR A 24 3.33 -8.56 -3.83
CA THR A 24 3.97 -7.23 -3.93
C THR A 24 5.50 -7.36 -3.87
N ALA A 25 6.02 -8.15 -2.92
CA ALA A 25 7.45 -8.40 -2.81
C ALA A 25 8.01 -9.11 -4.05
N PHE A 26 7.31 -10.13 -4.55
CA PHE A 26 7.70 -10.85 -5.77
C PHE A 26 7.73 -9.95 -7.00
N LEU A 27 6.68 -9.12 -7.17
CA LEU A 27 6.64 -8.14 -8.25
C LEU A 27 7.76 -7.12 -8.09
N LEU A 28 7.99 -6.56 -6.91
CA LEU A 28 9.10 -5.61 -6.69
C LEU A 28 10.45 -6.24 -7.05
N VAL A 29 10.74 -7.45 -6.59
CA VAL A 29 11.98 -8.15 -6.92
C VAL A 29 12.09 -8.40 -8.42
N GLY A 30 11.04 -8.89 -9.07
CA GLY A 30 11.03 -9.12 -10.51
C GLY A 30 11.20 -7.83 -11.31
N THR A 31 10.59 -6.73 -10.87
CA THR A 31 10.66 -5.44 -11.56
C THR A 31 12.03 -4.77 -11.39
N VAL A 32 12.61 -4.84 -10.19
CA VAL A 32 14.00 -4.39 -9.93
C VAL A 32 14.99 -5.24 -10.72
N TRP A 33 14.81 -6.56 -10.77
CA TRP A 33 15.66 -7.44 -11.56
C TRP A 33 15.59 -7.10 -13.05
N PHE A 34 14.37 -6.95 -13.59
CA PHE A 34 14.17 -6.53 -14.97
C PHE A 34 14.83 -5.17 -15.23
N TYR A 35 14.66 -4.20 -14.33
CA TYR A 35 15.29 -2.88 -14.44
C TYR A 35 16.82 -2.93 -14.54
N VAL A 36 17.47 -3.76 -13.71
CA VAL A 36 18.94 -3.91 -13.73
C VAL A 36 19.40 -4.70 -14.95
N LYS A 37 18.68 -5.75 -15.35
CA LYS A 37 19.10 -6.65 -16.42
C LYS A 37 18.72 -6.19 -17.82
N VAL A 38 17.71 -5.34 -17.99
CA VAL A 38 17.27 -4.88 -19.32
C VAL A 38 18.41 -4.21 -20.10
N ALA A 39 19.34 -3.54 -19.40
CA ALA A 39 20.52 -2.92 -20.02
C ALA A 39 21.47 -3.96 -20.65
N GLY A 40 21.57 -5.16 -20.06
CA GLY A 40 22.41 -6.25 -20.58
C GLY A 40 21.70 -7.18 -21.56
N TRP A 41 20.39 -6.99 -21.80
CA TRP A 41 19.61 -7.77 -22.76
C TRP A 41 19.65 -7.19 -24.16
N TRP A 42 19.97 -5.90 -24.28
CA TRP A 42 20.22 -5.32 -25.59
C TRP A 42 21.60 -5.78 -26.04
N PRO A 43 21.69 -6.57 -27.12
CA PRO A 43 23.00 -6.84 -27.68
C PRO A 43 23.61 -5.51 -28.12
N LEU A 44 24.89 -5.32 -27.80
CA LEU A 44 25.80 -4.34 -28.43
C LEU A 44 25.93 -4.66 -29.94
N TYR A 45 24.83 -4.61 -30.68
CA TYR A 45 24.76 -4.85 -32.13
C TYR A 45 24.86 -3.53 -32.91
N MET A 46 25.58 -2.55 -32.35
CA MET A 46 26.12 -1.39 -33.05
C MET A 46 27.57 -1.15 -32.60
N ASP A 47 28.40 -2.18 -32.74
CA ASP A 47 29.75 -1.98 -33.23
C ASP A 47 29.65 -2.40 -34.72
N TRP A 48 30.42 -1.93 -35.69
CA TRP A 48 31.76 -2.47 -35.84
C TRP A 48 32.68 -1.69 -36.80
N ASP A 49 32.21 -0.71 -37.58
CA ASP A 49 33.08 -0.13 -38.64
C ASP A 49 33.50 1.34 -38.45
N GLN A 50 32.84 2.14 -37.61
CA GLN A 50 33.19 3.57 -37.46
C GLN A 50 34.27 3.88 -36.40
N CYS A 51 34.57 2.97 -35.48
CA CYS A 51 35.71 3.13 -34.55
C CYS A 51 37.05 2.67 -35.14
N ASN A 52 37.04 2.07 -36.34
CA ASN A 52 38.20 1.34 -36.89
C ASN A 52 39.33 2.25 -37.44
N ASN A 53 39.18 3.58 -37.37
CA ASN A 53 40.19 4.54 -37.85
C ASN A 53 40.98 5.26 -36.73
N GLY A 54 40.79 4.86 -35.47
CA GLY A 54 41.72 5.15 -34.38
C GLY A 54 41.82 6.59 -33.89
N GLN A 55 40.81 7.48 -34.08
CA GLN A 55 40.95 8.89 -33.71
C GLN A 55 39.99 9.50 -32.68
N THR A 56 38.86 8.91 -32.29
CA THR A 56 38.03 9.46 -31.17
C THR A 56 37.09 8.42 -30.58
N ALA A 57 36.72 8.58 -29.30
CA ALA A 57 35.59 7.89 -28.72
C ALA A 57 34.31 8.35 -29.44
N CYS A 58 33.70 7.46 -30.24
CA CYS A 58 32.41 7.72 -30.86
C CYS A 58 31.32 7.68 -29.79
N GLU A 59 31.04 8.83 -29.19
CA GLU A 59 29.86 9.04 -28.36
C GLU A 59 28.64 9.05 -29.30
N ILE A 60 27.89 7.95 -29.37
CA ILE A 60 26.70 7.84 -30.24
C ILE A 60 25.57 8.64 -29.58
N PRO A 61 25.19 9.82 -30.11
CA PRO A 61 24.13 10.62 -29.52
C PRO A 61 22.79 9.94 -29.82
N GLY A 62 22.19 9.28 -28.82
CA GLY A 62 20.83 8.74 -28.92
C GLY A 62 20.59 7.40 -28.23
N HIS A 63 21.63 6.65 -27.89
CA HIS A 63 21.47 5.38 -27.18
C HIS A 63 20.85 5.57 -25.78
N GLU A 64 21.22 6.66 -25.10
CA GLU A 64 20.65 7.02 -23.79
C GLU A 64 19.16 7.35 -23.88
N ALA A 65 18.76 8.11 -24.90
CA ALA A 65 17.37 8.48 -25.11
C ALA A 65 16.48 7.26 -25.38
N MET A 66 16.99 6.26 -26.11
CA MET A 66 16.27 5.01 -26.36
C MET A 66 16.09 4.19 -25.07
N GLN A 67 17.14 4.07 -24.25
CA GLN A 67 17.03 3.36 -22.96
C GLN A 67 16.07 4.05 -22.00
N ILE A 68 16.13 5.38 -21.91
CA ILE A 68 15.19 6.18 -21.12
C ILE A 68 13.76 5.95 -21.62
N GLY A 69 13.54 6.01 -22.94
CA GLY A 69 12.24 5.81 -23.56
C GLY A 69 11.63 4.44 -23.23
N ILE A 70 12.42 3.36 -23.31
CA ILE A 70 11.95 2.01 -23.00
C ILE A 70 11.59 1.87 -21.51
N ARG A 71 12.46 2.36 -20.60
CA ARG A 71 12.20 2.30 -19.16
C ARG A 71 10.95 3.09 -18.78
N LEU A 72 10.81 4.29 -19.34
CA LEU A 72 9.69 5.19 -19.08
C LEU A 72 8.38 4.61 -19.67
N GLY A 73 8.43 4.05 -20.87
CA GLY A 73 7.31 3.33 -21.47
C GLY A 73 6.84 2.13 -20.64
N PHE A 74 7.77 1.33 -20.12
CA PHE A 74 7.47 0.22 -19.23
C PHE A 74 6.77 0.68 -17.94
N ILE A 75 7.25 1.75 -17.32
CA ILE A 75 6.65 2.30 -16.09
C ILE A 75 5.25 2.86 -16.37
N ILE A 76 5.06 3.61 -17.46
CA ILE A 76 3.74 4.11 -17.85
C ILE A 76 2.78 2.95 -18.05
N LEU A 77 3.20 1.92 -18.79
CA LEU A 77 2.38 0.73 -19.02
C LEU A 77 2.01 0.04 -17.70
N LEU A 78 2.97 -0.14 -16.79
CA LEU A 78 2.74 -0.78 -15.49
C LEU A 78 1.73 0.02 -14.63
N CYS A 79 1.87 1.35 -14.60
CA CYS A 79 0.92 2.24 -13.92
C CYS A 79 -0.48 2.17 -14.53
N LEU A 80 -0.59 2.28 -15.86
CA LEU A 80 -1.88 2.23 -16.57
C LEU A 80 -2.59 0.90 -16.32
N VAL A 81 -1.88 -0.23 -16.45
CA VAL A 81 -2.43 -1.56 -16.17
C VAL A 81 -2.83 -1.68 -14.70
N GLY A 82 -1.98 -1.24 -13.76
CA GLY A 82 -2.27 -1.25 -12.33
C GLY A 82 -3.54 -0.48 -11.96
N PHE A 83 -3.66 0.77 -12.43
CA PHE A 83 -4.85 1.58 -12.18
C PHE A 83 -6.09 1.07 -12.91
N TRP A 84 -5.95 0.53 -14.12
CA TRP A 84 -7.05 -0.07 -14.86
C TRP A 84 -7.61 -1.31 -14.16
N VAL A 85 -6.73 -2.21 -13.68
CA VAL A 85 -7.13 -3.38 -12.88
C VAL A 85 -7.82 -2.94 -11.59
N LEU A 86 -7.27 -1.96 -10.88
CA LEU A 86 -7.88 -1.43 -9.65
C LEU A 86 -9.26 -0.81 -9.93
N TYR A 87 -9.40 -0.03 -11.00
CA TYR A 87 -10.68 0.55 -11.42
C TYR A 87 -11.72 -0.53 -11.74
N ARG A 88 -11.32 -1.56 -12.49
CA ARG A 88 -12.18 -2.69 -12.86
C ARG A 88 -12.63 -3.49 -11.64
N LEU A 89 -11.71 -3.81 -10.73
CA LEU A 89 -12.00 -4.56 -9.50
C LEU A 89 -12.89 -3.77 -8.54
N ARG A 90 -12.69 -2.45 -8.44
CA ARG A 90 -13.56 -1.58 -7.64
C ARG A 90 -14.99 -1.55 -8.19
N ARG A 91 -15.16 -1.51 -9.51
CA ARG A 91 -16.51 -1.51 -10.13
C ARG A 91 -17.23 -2.85 -9.98
N SER A 92 -16.52 -3.96 -9.90
CA SER A 92 -17.12 -5.29 -9.75
C SER A 92 -17.39 -5.71 -8.29
N GLY A 93 -16.97 -4.92 -7.29
CA GLY A 93 -17.10 -5.31 -5.88
C GLY A 93 -16.32 -6.58 -5.52
N SER A 94 -15.30 -6.90 -6.31
CA SER A 94 -14.55 -8.15 -6.21
C SER A 94 -13.75 -8.24 -4.91
N ARG A 95 -13.68 -9.44 -4.34
CA ARG A 95 -12.86 -9.77 -3.18
C ARG A 95 -11.37 -9.49 -3.40
N PHE A 96 -10.89 -9.57 -4.65
CA PHE A 96 -9.47 -9.39 -5.01
C PHE A 96 -9.00 -7.92 -5.03
N LEU A 97 -9.74 -7.00 -4.42
CA LEU A 97 -9.41 -5.58 -4.36
C LEU A 97 -8.00 -5.29 -3.77
N PRO A 98 -7.50 -6.04 -2.76
CA PRO A 98 -6.13 -5.87 -2.26
C PRO A 98 -5.05 -6.14 -3.33
N LEU A 99 -5.31 -7.07 -4.26
CA LEU A 99 -4.39 -7.39 -5.34
C LEU A 99 -4.23 -6.20 -6.32
N GLY A 100 -5.35 -5.52 -6.61
CA GLY A 100 -5.34 -4.30 -7.42
C GLY A 100 -4.52 -3.18 -6.78
N PHE A 101 -4.58 -3.03 -5.46
CA PHE A 101 -3.76 -2.06 -4.74
C PHE A 101 -2.27 -2.42 -4.77
N ALA A 102 -1.91 -3.70 -4.61
CA ALA A 102 -0.53 -4.17 -4.70
C ALA A 102 0.09 -3.85 -6.08
N LEU A 103 -0.66 -4.13 -7.16
CA LEU A 103 -0.20 -3.87 -8.51
C LEU A 103 -0.03 -2.36 -8.79
N ALA A 104 -1.01 -1.55 -8.40
CA ALA A 104 -0.93 -0.09 -8.54
C ALA A 104 0.21 0.50 -7.71
N ALA A 105 0.40 0.03 -6.47
CA ALA A 105 1.50 0.45 -5.61
C ALA A 105 2.87 0.11 -6.22
N THR A 106 3.01 -1.06 -6.84
CA THR A 106 4.24 -1.46 -7.54
C THR A 106 4.57 -0.48 -8.66
N GLY A 107 3.58 -0.09 -9.48
CA GLY A 107 3.76 0.92 -10.53
C GLY A 107 4.26 2.26 -10.00
N VAL A 108 3.63 2.76 -8.93
CA VAL A 108 4.01 4.03 -8.30
C VAL A 108 5.41 3.97 -7.70
N ILE A 109 5.76 2.88 -7.01
CA ILE A 109 7.09 2.70 -6.42
C ILE A 109 8.16 2.68 -7.53
N MET A 110 7.93 1.96 -8.63
CA MET A 110 8.87 1.93 -9.75
C MET A 110 9.02 3.28 -10.44
N ALA A 111 7.92 4.03 -10.61
CA ALA A 111 7.97 5.38 -11.13
C ALA A 111 8.80 6.31 -10.23
N LEU A 112 8.64 6.19 -8.92
CA LEU A 112 9.46 6.92 -7.95
C LEU A 112 10.93 6.52 -8.08
N VAL A 113 11.26 5.22 -8.05
CA VAL A 113 12.65 4.74 -8.18
C VAL A 113 13.31 5.27 -9.46
N PHE A 114 12.59 5.29 -10.57
CA PHE A 114 13.10 5.81 -11.84
C PHE A 114 13.30 7.33 -11.82
N ALA A 115 12.30 8.09 -11.33
CA ALA A 115 12.40 9.53 -11.18
C ALA A 115 13.60 9.88 -10.28
N PHE A 116 13.75 9.13 -9.19
CA PHE A 116 14.88 9.19 -8.28
C PHE A 116 16.19 8.96 -9.02
N HIS A 117 16.39 7.80 -9.64
CA HIS A 117 17.62 7.48 -10.40
C HIS A 117 17.99 8.60 -11.40
N TYR A 118 17.00 9.14 -12.11
CA TYR A 118 17.22 10.25 -13.04
C TYR A 118 17.62 11.56 -12.35
N THR A 119 17.06 11.84 -11.17
CA THR A 119 17.39 13.03 -10.39
C THR A 119 18.79 12.91 -9.76
N PHE A 120 19.19 11.71 -9.34
CA PHE A 120 20.51 11.44 -8.71
C PHE A 120 21.67 11.62 -9.67
N GLU A 121 21.48 11.25 -10.93
CA GLU A 121 22.54 11.32 -11.95
C GLU A 121 22.84 12.76 -12.38
N TYR A 122 21.92 13.69 -12.13
CA TYR A 122 22.04 15.10 -12.50
C TYR A 122 22.21 16.07 -11.30
N ALA A 123 22.18 15.61 -10.05
CA ALA A 123 22.26 16.49 -8.88
C ALA A 123 23.13 15.91 -7.74
N ASP A 124 24.21 16.62 -7.38
CA ASP A 124 25.16 16.28 -6.29
C ASP A 124 24.49 16.11 -4.90
N PHE A 125 23.27 16.62 -4.71
CA PHE A 125 22.53 16.53 -3.45
C PHE A 125 21.67 15.28 -3.29
N GLY A 126 21.72 14.37 -4.26
CA GLY A 126 20.85 13.22 -4.33
C GLY A 126 20.65 12.48 -2.99
N PRO A 127 21.70 11.93 -2.35
CA PRO A 127 21.54 11.06 -1.18
C PRO A 127 20.84 11.71 0.03
N LEU A 128 21.02 13.03 0.20
CA LEU A 128 20.38 13.79 1.29
C LEU A 128 18.87 13.92 1.05
N ILE A 129 18.47 14.20 -0.19
CA ILE A 129 17.05 14.33 -0.57
C ILE A 129 16.35 12.96 -0.49
N LEU A 130 17.05 11.87 -0.83
CA LEU A 130 16.53 10.50 -0.72
C LEU A 130 16.15 10.14 0.71
N SER A 131 17.09 10.35 1.64
CA SER A 131 16.92 9.99 3.04
C SER A 131 15.82 10.85 3.68
N LEU A 132 15.76 12.14 3.34
CA LEU A 132 14.70 13.04 3.81
C LEU A 132 13.32 12.64 3.28
N PHE A 133 13.19 12.33 2.00
CA PHE A 133 11.92 11.94 1.40
C PHE A 133 11.47 10.56 1.90
N GLY A 134 12.37 9.59 1.98
CA GLY A 134 12.09 8.28 2.55
C GLY A 134 11.62 8.38 4.00
N ALA A 135 12.29 9.18 4.83
CA ALA A 135 11.87 9.43 6.21
C ALA A 135 10.47 10.08 6.27
N ALA A 136 10.24 11.14 5.49
CA ALA A 136 8.96 11.85 5.45
C ALA A 136 7.81 10.93 4.99
N ALA A 137 8.04 10.10 3.96
CA ALA A 137 7.07 9.13 3.47
C ALA A 137 6.73 8.09 4.53
N THR A 138 7.74 7.57 5.26
CA THR A 138 7.53 6.56 6.31
C THR A 138 6.71 7.13 7.46
N VAL A 139 7.02 8.36 7.91
CA VAL A 139 6.25 9.07 8.93
C VAL A 139 4.81 9.33 8.45
N GLY A 140 4.64 9.78 7.21
CA GLY A 140 3.32 10.04 6.63
C GLY A 140 2.44 8.80 6.58
N VAL A 141 2.97 7.66 6.12
CA VAL A 141 2.26 6.37 6.09
C VAL A 141 1.89 5.94 7.51
N PHE A 142 2.82 6.03 8.46
CA PHE A 142 2.55 5.65 9.84
C PHE A 142 1.44 6.48 10.47
N VAL A 143 1.47 7.81 10.31
CA VAL A 143 0.42 8.72 10.80
C VAL A 143 -0.93 8.42 10.14
N ALA A 144 -0.95 8.18 8.83
CA ALA A 144 -2.17 7.84 8.10
C ALA A 144 -2.78 6.53 8.61
N VAL A 145 -1.97 5.49 8.78
CA VAL A 145 -2.40 4.19 9.31
C VAL A 145 -2.92 4.32 10.74
N GLN A 146 -2.22 5.05 11.60
CA GLN A 146 -2.68 5.29 12.97
C GLN A 146 -4.02 6.03 13.00
N ARG A 147 -4.20 7.09 12.20
CA ARG A 147 -5.48 7.82 12.10
C ARG A 147 -6.61 6.93 11.62
N LEU A 148 -6.33 6.03 10.67
CA LEU A 148 -7.33 5.14 10.10
C LEU A 148 -7.73 4.02 11.07
N LEU A 149 -6.76 3.45 11.78
CA LEU A 149 -6.98 2.45 12.82
C LEU A 149 -7.71 3.04 14.03
N ALA A 150 -7.34 4.25 14.47
CA ALA A 150 -8.00 4.94 15.57
C ALA A 150 -9.50 5.16 15.31
N LYS A 151 -9.89 5.44 14.06
CA LYS A 151 -11.29 5.59 13.68
C LYS A 151 -12.04 4.25 13.54
N ARG A 152 -11.40 3.20 13.03
CA ARG A 152 -12.12 1.93 12.70
C ARG A 152 -12.16 0.90 13.82
N ILE A 153 -11.11 0.79 14.64
CA ILE A 153 -10.99 -0.27 15.64
C ILE A 153 -12.12 -0.22 16.69
N PRO A 154 -12.49 0.95 17.26
CA PRO A 154 -13.51 1.00 18.30
C PRO A 154 -14.88 0.53 17.79
N ALA A 155 -15.30 1.01 16.62
CA ALA A 155 -16.58 0.65 16.03
C ALA A 155 -16.69 -0.85 15.71
N MET A 156 -15.60 -1.47 15.22
CA MET A 156 -15.58 -2.91 14.96
C MET A 156 -15.64 -3.75 16.24
N ARG A 157 -14.95 -3.33 17.31
CA ARG A 157 -14.96 -4.03 18.60
C ARG A 157 -16.34 -3.95 19.27
N VAL A 158 -16.98 -2.79 19.24
CA VAL A 158 -18.32 -2.59 19.80
C VAL A 158 -19.35 -3.48 19.09
N ARG A 159 -19.26 -3.63 17.76
CA ARG A 159 -20.11 -4.55 16.99
C ARG A 159 -19.93 -6.03 17.38
N LYS A 160 -18.74 -6.42 17.81
CA LYS A 160 -18.47 -7.80 18.30
C LYS A 160 -18.85 -8.01 19.77
N GLY A 161 -19.21 -6.95 20.48
CA GLY A 161 -19.47 -6.99 21.92
C GLY A 161 -18.23 -6.92 22.80
N ASP A 162 -17.07 -6.61 22.22
CA ASP A 162 -15.80 -6.49 22.92
C ASP A 162 -15.60 -5.08 23.50
N CYS A 163 -14.75 -4.96 24.52
CA CYS A 163 -14.38 -3.68 25.12
C CYS A 163 -13.68 -2.80 24.06
N PRO A 164 -14.12 -1.54 23.85
CA PRO A 164 -13.52 -0.67 22.84
C PRO A 164 -12.03 -0.39 23.15
N TYR A 165 -11.65 -0.36 24.43
CA TYR A 165 -10.31 -0.04 24.90
C TYR A 165 -9.33 -1.23 24.77
N CYS A 166 -9.55 -2.31 25.53
CA CYS A 166 -8.62 -3.44 25.60
C CYS A 166 -8.98 -4.62 24.67
N GLY A 167 -10.20 -4.66 24.11
CA GLY A 167 -10.67 -5.77 23.27
C GLY A 167 -11.12 -7.02 24.02
N TYR A 168 -11.23 -6.98 25.35
CA TYR A 168 -11.76 -8.11 26.15
C TYR A 168 -13.27 -8.27 25.94
N PRO A 169 -13.83 -9.50 25.82
CA PRO A 169 -15.27 -9.71 25.64
C PRO A 169 -16.05 -9.24 26.87
N VAL A 170 -17.08 -8.40 26.70
CA VAL A 170 -17.77 -7.76 27.83
C VAL A 170 -19.21 -8.24 27.97
N ARG A 171 -19.57 -8.67 29.19
CA ARG A 171 -20.93 -9.11 29.55
C ARG A 171 -21.65 -8.20 30.55
N GLY A 172 -20.95 -7.23 31.17
CA GLY A 172 -21.49 -6.33 32.20
C GLY A 172 -21.34 -4.84 31.87
N LYS A 173 -21.62 -3.97 32.86
CA LYS A 173 -21.43 -2.51 32.76
C LYS A 173 -19.95 -2.12 32.71
N HIS A 174 -19.11 -2.86 33.43
CA HIS A 174 -17.65 -2.66 33.48
C HIS A 174 -16.92 -3.78 32.74
N CYS A 175 -15.77 -3.46 32.16
CA CYS A 175 -14.90 -4.44 31.53
C CYS A 175 -14.06 -5.18 32.58
N GLU A 176 -14.15 -6.50 32.63
CA GLU A 176 -13.35 -7.34 33.55
C GLU A 176 -11.84 -7.25 33.29
N GLY A 177 -11.42 -6.96 32.05
CA GLY A 177 -10.00 -6.87 31.70
C GLY A 177 -9.33 -5.55 32.09
N CYS A 178 -10.00 -4.41 31.92
CA CYS A 178 -9.39 -3.08 32.16
C CYS A 178 -10.10 -2.22 33.21
N GLY A 179 -11.19 -2.73 33.80
CA GLY A 179 -11.99 -2.04 34.83
C GLY A 179 -12.82 -0.84 34.34
N ARG A 180 -12.71 -0.44 33.06
CA ARG A 180 -13.42 0.73 32.53
C ARG A 180 -14.90 0.44 32.28
N GLU A 181 -15.72 1.47 32.42
CA GLU A 181 -17.13 1.43 32.01
C GLU A 181 -17.27 1.30 30.49
N THR A 182 -18.18 0.41 30.08
CA THR A 182 -18.48 0.14 28.68
C THR A 182 -19.87 0.59 28.27
N ILE A 183 -20.66 1.04 29.25
CA ILE A 183 -22.00 1.61 29.07
C ILE A 183 -21.96 3.01 29.68
N ALA A 184 -22.39 4.01 28.93
CA ALA A 184 -22.54 5.39 29.38
C ALA A 184 -23.91 5.92 28.93
N PRO A 185 -24.52 6.87 29.66
CA PRO A 185 -25.77 7.48 29.24
C PRO A 185 -25.58 8.27 27.93
N CYS A 186 -26.59 8.24 27.06
CA CYS A 186 -26.63 9.05 25.86
C CYS A 186 -26.75 10.53 26.25
N ALA A 187 -25.94 11.41 25.64
CA ALA A 187 -25.98 12.85 25.93
C ALA A 187 -27.29 13.54 25.54
N THR A 188 -28.10 12.91 24.67
CA THR A 188 -29.36 13.48 24.18
C THR A 188 -30.59 12.93 24.89
N CYS A 189 -30.66 11.61 25.13
CA CYS A 189 -31.85 10.96 25.69
C CYS A 189 -31.61 10.22 27.01
N GLU A 190 -30.39 10.29 27.57
CA GLU A 190 -29.96 9.65 28.82
C GLU A 190 -30.05 8.12 28.87
N ALA A 191 -30.54 7.47 27.81
CA ALA A 191 -30.59 6.02 27.72
C ALA A 191 -29.18 5.40 27.72
N ASP A 192 -29.04 4.22 28.34
CA ASP A 192 -27.80 3.45 28.36
C ASP A 192 -27.33 3.12 26.92
N ARG A 193 -26.15 3.62 26.54
CA ARG A 193 -25.49 3.30 25.27
C ARG A 193 -24.11 2.68 25.48
N ARG A 194 -23.69 1.78 24.57
CA ARG A 194 -22.32 1.25 24.61
C ARG A 194 -21.34 2.33 24.18
N VAL A 195 -20.30 2.54 24.99
CA VAL A 195 -19.24 3.50 24.68
C VAL A 195 -18.54 3.09 23.38
N GLY A 196 -18.50 4.01 22.40
CA GLY A 196 -17.91 3.78 21.08
C GLY A 196 -18.88 3.30 20.00
N SER A 197 -20.19 3.17 20.28
CA SER A 197 -21.20 3.04 19.22
C SER A 197 -21.37 4.38 18.50
N LEU A 198 -21.46 4.36 17.16
CA LEU A 198 -21.63 5.57 16.35
C LEU A 198 -22.96 6.29 16.58
N HIS A 199 -24.02 5.56 16.95
CA HIS A 199 -25.36 6.10 17.14
C HIS A 199 -26.02 5.46 18.36
N CYS A 200 -26.86 6.20 19.08
CA CYS A 200 -27.70 5.66 20.14
C CYS A 200 -28.86 4.84 19.54
N VAL A 201 -29.07 3.62 20.02
CA VAL A 201 -30.14 2.73 19.53
C VAL A 201 -31.53 3.26 19.89
N ALA A 202 -31.64 4.06 20.96
CA ALA A 202 -32.92 4.59 21.42
C ALA A 202 -33.38 5.82 20.62
N CYS A 203 -32.49 6.78 20.34
CA CYS A 203 -32.84 8.06 19.72
C CYS A 203 -32.17 8.34 18.36
N GLY A 204 -31.19 7.54 17.94
CA GLY A 204 -30.46 7.73 16.68
C GLY A 204 -29.40 8.84 16.68
N ALA A 205 -29.17 9.55 17.80
CA ALA A 205 -28.16 10.60 17.91
C ALA A 205 -26.72 10.04 17.96
N ASP A 206 -25.76 10.81 17.43
CA ASP A 206 -24.31 10.53 17.43
C ASP A 206 -23.66 10.77 18.81
#